data_AF-A0A429ZRT3-F1
#
_entry.id   AF-A0A429ZRT3-F1
#
_cell.length_a   1.000
_cell.length_b   1.000
_cell.length_c   1.000
_cell.angle_alpha   90.00
_cell.angle_beta   90.00
_cell.angle_gamma   90.00
#
_symmetry.space_group_name_H-M   'P 1'
#
loop_
_entity.id
_entity.type
_entity.pdbx_description
1 polymer ?
#
loop_
_entity_poly.entity_id
_entity_poly.type
_entity_poly.pdbx_seq_one_letter_code
_entity_poly.pdbx_strand_id
1 'polypeptide(L)'
;MNDLLQKTRMINELLQKENTIQEEKEMPYLQMAQVLSDIMECNTYILSKEGVLLGYSVVHDFNNERINEMIINHQFPHSYTTLLKDIQQTVENIPIDEELTIFPFELKKELANAYTTLVPIFGAGTRLGTILLGRVNKKFNTEDFILGEYSATVVGMQMLYQKSGDIEKQVRETSMVQMALKSLSFSELKAIKAIFEELDAEEGILTTSSIADRIGITRSVIVNALRKLESGGVIETRSLGMKGTFIKITNQQLINLLDKETVV
;
A
#
# COMPACT_ATOMS: atom_id res chain seq x y z
N MET A 1 11.13 5.33 35.26
CA MET A 1 12.39 4.94 34.57
C MET A 1 12.43 3.46 34.16
N ASN A 2 12.19 2.48 35.06
CA ASN A 2 12.08 1.06 34.65
C ASN A 2 10.89 0.78 33.70
N ASP A 3 9.80 1.52 33.82
CA ASP A 3 8.61 1.37 32.97
C ASP A 3 8.86 1.85 31.52
N LEU A 4 9.33 3.10 31.35
CA LEU A 4 9.61 3.67 30.03
C LEU A 4 10.62 2.83 29.22
N LEU A 5 11.66 2.30 29.86
CA LEU A 5 12.64 1.43 29.19
C LEU A 5 12.02 0.11 28.70
N GLN A 6 11.07 -0.46 29.44
CA GLN A 6 10.36 -1.66 28.99
C GLN A 6 9.45 -1.33 27.81
N LYS A 7 8.74 -0.20 27.87
CA LYS A 7 7.90 0.30 26.78
C LYS A 7 8.69 0.55 25.50
N THR A 8 9.88 1.15 25.59
CA THR A 8 10.76 1.32 24.41
C THR A 8 11.30 0.00 23.88
N ARG A 9 11.56 -1.01 24.73
CA ARG A 9 11.93 -2.36 24.28
C ARG A 9 10.79 -3.05 23.53
N MET A 10 9.55 -2.93 24.01
CA MET A 10 8.38 -3.48 23.30
C MET A 10 8.21 -2.86 21.90
N ILE A 11 8.45 -1.55 21.76
CA ILE A 11 8.44 -0.89 20.44
C ILE A 11 9.59 -1.42 19.56
N ASN A 12 10.78 -1.67 20.12
CA ASN A 12 11.91 -2.24 19.38
C ASN A 12 11.64 -3.67 18.91
N GLU A 13 10.95 -4.49 19.70
CA GLU A 13 10.63 -5.87 19.32
C GLU A 13 9.77 -5.94 18.06
N LEU A 14 8.95 -4.91 17.78
CA LEU A 14 8.20 -4.80 16.52
C LEU A 14 9.10 -4.71 15.29
N LEU A 15 10.29 -4.10 15.43
CA LEU A 15 11.26 -4.00 14.34
C LEU A 15 12.09 -5.27 14.14
N GLN A 16 12.17 -6.11 15.17
CA GLN A 16 13.06 -7.28 15.20
C GLN A 16 12.38 -8.54 14.65
N LYS A 17 11.07 -8.51 14.43
CA LYS A 17 10.31 -9.65 13.90
C LYS A 17 10.19 -9.53 12.39
N GLU A 18 10.71 -10.52 11.67
CA GLU A 18 10.67 -10.61 10.19
C GLU A 18 9.25 -10.58 9.58
N ASN A 19 8.19 -10.67 10.39
CA ASN A 19 6.79 -10.78 9.93
C ASN A 19 5.86 -9.67 10.47
N THR A 20 6.38 -8.55 10.96
CA THR A 20 5.52 -7.47 11.49
C THR A 20 4.78 -6.72 10.39
N ILE A 21 5.33 -6.69 9.16
CA ILE A 21 4.63 -6.18 7.97
C ILE A 21 4.02 -7.36 7.24
N GLN A 22 2.72 -7.28 6.98
CA GLN A 22 2.03 -8.20 6.08
C GLN A 22 1.76 -7.43 4.79
N GLU A 23 2.69 -7.52 3.84
CA GLU A 23 2.72 -6.73 2.59
C GLU A 23 1.44 -6.89 1.76
N GLU A 24 0.71 -7.99 1.94
CA GLU A 24 -0.54 -8.30 1.23
C GLU A 24 -1.81 -7.89 1.99
N LYS A 25 -1.72 -7.18 3.12
CA LYS A 25 -2.88 -6.78 3.93
C LYS A 25 -3.26 -5.32 3.75
N GLU A 26 -4.57 -5.04 3.79
CA GLU A 26 -5.15 -3.68 3.83
C GLU A 26 -4.59 -2.80 4.96
N MET A 27 -4.12 -3.40 6.06
CA MET A 27 -3.59 -2.69 7.22
C MET A 27 -2.19 -3.18 7.62
N PRO A 28 -1.15 -2.76 6.91
CA PRO A 28 0.22 -3.25 7.11
C PRO A 28 0.81 -2.87 8.48
N TYR A 29 0.30 -1.84 9.17
CA TYR A 29 0.82 -1.36 10.45
C TYR A 29 -0.12 -1.65 11.64
N LEU A 30 -1.08 -2.58 11.48
CA LEU A 30 -2.05 -2.91 12.52
C LEU A 30 -1.38 -3.35 13.83
N GLN A 31 -0.39 -4.25 13.75
CA GLN A 31 0.33 -4.75 14.93
C GLN A 31 1.07 -3.62 15.67
N MET A 32 1.62 -2.65 14.93
CA MET A 32 2.29 -1.51 15.53
C MET A 32 1.28 -0.62 16.27
N ALA A 33 0.14 -0.32 15.64
CA ALA A 33 -0.91 0.46 16.29
C ALA A 33 -1.42 -0.20 17.58
N GLN A 34 -1.56 -1.53 17.60
CA GLN A 34 -1.94 -2.29 18.80
C GLN A 34 -0.91 -2.18 19.92
N VAL A 35 0.38 -2.41 19.62
CA VAL A 35 1.44 -2.30 20.64
C VAL A 35 1.57 -0.87 21.17
N LEU A 36 1.46 0.15 20.31
CA LEU A 36 1.45 1.55 20.76
C LEU A 36 0.27 1.83 21.69
N SER A 37 -0.91 1.37 21.30
CA SER A 37 -2.15 1.49 22.06
C SER A 37 -2.05 0.84 23.44
N ASP A 38 -1.47 -0.36 23.52
CA ASP A 38 -1.28 -1.08 24.79
C ASP A 38 -0.27 -0.38 25.69
N ILE A 39 0.83 0.12 25.12
CA ILE A 39 1.91 0.79 25.87
C ILE A 39 1.47 2.15 26.44
N MET A 40 0.67 2.90 25.68
CA MET A 40 0.24 4.26 26.02
C MET A 40 -1.18 4.32 26.61
N GLU A 41 -1.89 3.19 26.62
CA GLU A 41 -3.28 3.05 27.06
C GLU A 41 -4.20 4.06 26.36
N CYS A 42 -4.11 4.13 25.03
CA CYS A 42 -4.82 5.11 24.22
C CYS A 42 -5.28 4.56 22.88
N ASN A 43 -6.34 5.16 22.33
CA ASN A 43 -6.73 4.92 20.94
C ASN A 43 -5.58 5.38 20.04
N THR A 44 -5.24 4.55 19.06
CA THR A 44 -4.09 4.79 18.15
C THR A 44 -4.54 4.57 16.72
N TYR A 45 -4.22 5.52 15.84
CA TYR A 45 -4.46 5.42 14.41
C TYR A 45 -3.20 5.82 13.65
N ILE A 46 -2.80 5.02 12.66
CA ILE A 46 -1.65 5.31 11.79
C ILE A 46 -2.22 5.62 10.40
N LEU A 47 -2.03 6.87 9.96
CA LEU A 47 -2.53 7.33 8.67
C LEU A 47 -1.39 7.57 7.68
N SER A 48 -1.65 7.30 6.40
CA SER A 48 -0.82 7.84 5.30
C SER A 48 -0.98 9.36 5.18
N LYS A 49 -0.12 10.00 4.41
CA LYS A 49 -0.23 11.44 4.08
C LYS A 49 -1.51 11.80 3.31
N GLU A 50 -2.15 10.83 2.66
CA GLU A 50 -3.46 10.95 1.99
C GLU A 50 -4.65 10.69 2.91
N GLY A 51 -4.40 10.17 4.13
CA GLY A 51 -5.44 9.85 5.10
C GLY A 51 -5.96 8.41 5.04
N VAL A 52 -5.28 7.54 4.29
CA VAL A 52 -5.57 6.10 4.30
C VAL A 52 -5.23 5.56 5.69
N LEU A 53 -6.13 4.76 6.27
CA LEU A 53 -5.94 4.12 7.57
C LEU A 53 -5.09 2.86 7.38
N LEU A 54 -3.83 2.92 7.81
CA LEU A 54 -2.86 1.84 7.61
C LEU A 54 -2.72 0.92 8.84
N GLY A 55 -3.27 1.33 9.98
CA GLY A 55 -3.33 0.54 11.20
C GLY A 55 -4.07 1.29 12.31
N TYR A 56 -4.75 0.56 13.19
CA TYR A 56 -5.48 1.18 14.30
C TYR A 56 -5.59 0.25 15.52
N SER A 57 -5.90 0.83 16.67
CA SER A 57 -6.31 0.12 17.87
C SER A 57 -7.19 1.03 18.71
N VAL A 58 -8.35 0.52 19.12
CA VAL A 58 -9.35 1.26 19.90
C VAL A 58 -9.43 0.64 21.30
N VAL A 59 -8.96 1.37 22.30
CA VAL A 59 -9.07 0.98 23.72
C VAL A 59 -10.39 1.49 24.30
N HIS A 60 -10.75 2.72 23.94
CA HIS A 60 -11.97 3.38 24.33
C HIS A 60 -12.90 3.40 23.12
N ASP A 61 -13.82 2.44 23.07
CA ASP A 61 -14.86 2.39 22.05
C ASP A 61 -16.06 3.22 22.51
N PHE A 62 -16.42 4.21 21.69
CA PHE A 62 -17.53 5.13 21.94
C PHE A 62 -18.77 4.79 21.10
N ASN A 63 -18.76 3.66 20.39
CA ASN A 63 -19.85 3.18 19.54
C ASN A 63 -20.41 4.28 18.62
N ASN A 64 -19.51 4.98 17.94
CA ASN A 64 -19.85 6.11 17.07
C ASN A 64 -19.83 5.67 15.61
N GLU A 65 -20.96 5.85 14.91
CA GLU A 65 -21.14 5.42 13.52
C GLU A 65 -20.08 6.03 12.59
N ARG A 66 -19.76 7.31 12.76
CA ARG A 66 -18.77 8.03 11.94
C ARG A 66 -17.37 7.42 12.09
N ILE A 67 -16.95 7.04 13.31
CA ILE A 67 -15.66 6.36 13.53
C ILE A 67 -15.69 4.97 12.89
N ASN A 68 -16.78 4.22 13.04
CA ASN A 68 -16.93 2.89 12.46
C ASN A 68 -16.85 2.94 10.92
N GLU A 69 -17.50 3.92 10.29
CA GLU A 69 -17.40 4.14 8.85
C GLU A 69 -15.97 4.46 8.40
N MET A 70 -15.22 5.29 9.14
CA MET A 70 -13.81 5.57 8.82
C MET A 70 -12.94 4.32 8.86
N ILE A 71 -13.20 3.42 9.83
CA ILE A 71 -12.48 2.16 9.97
C ILE A 71 -12.85 1.20 8.83
N ILE A 72 -14.15 1.04 8.54
CA ILE A 72 -14.65 0.17 7.47
C ILE A 72 -14.16 0.63 6.10
N ASN A 73 -14.14 1.94 5.86
CA ASN A 73 -13.70 2.51 4.59
C ASN A 73 -12.18 2.66 4.48
N HIS A 74 -11.44 2.31 5.53
CA HIS A 74 -9.98 2.49 5.61
C HIS A 74 -9.52 3.92 5.28
N GLN A 75 -10.33 4.93 5.58
CA GLN A 75 -10.10 6.29 5.09
C GLN A 75 -10.67 7.35 6.05
N PHE A 76 -9.84 8.32 6.40
CA PHE A 76 -10.26 9.49 7.16
C PHE A 76 -10.81 10.59 6.23
N PRO A 77 -11.73 11.44 6.72
CA PRO A 77 -12.33 12.52 5.92
C PRO A 77 -11.28 13.46 5.34
N HIS A 78 -11.46 13.84 4.07
CA HIS A 78 -10.50 14.69 3.36
C HIS A 78 -10.28 16.06 4.02
N SER A 79 -11.33 16.61 4.65
CA SER A 79 -11.26 17.85 5.42
C SER A 79 -10.28 17.72 6.58
N TYR A 80 -10.34 16.63 7.34
CA TYR A 80 -9.45 16.37 8.46
C TYR A 80 -8.02 16.07 7.99
N THR A 81 -7.86 15.25 6.96
CA THR A 81 -6.54 14.84 6.47
C THR A 81 -5.78 15.99 5.83
N THR A 82 -6.49 16.99 5.30
CA THR A 82 -5.87 18.25 4.82
C THR A 82 -5.24 19.04 5.96
N LEU A 83 -5.91 19.16 7.11
CA LEU A 83 -5.35 19.83 8.29
C LEU A 83 -4.09 19.13 8.81
N LEU A 84 -4.04 17.79 8.74
CA LEU A 84 -2.88 17.03 9.21
C LEU A 84 -1.59 17.24 8.38
N LYS A 85 -1.72 17.67 7.11
CA LYS A 85 -0.57 17.83 6.19
C LYS A 85 0.38 18.93 6.65
N ASP A 86 -0.15 19.98 7.26
CA ASP A 86 0.62 21.17 7.65
C ASP A 86 1.34 21.00 8.99
N ILE A 87 1.02 19.96 9.75
CA ILE A 87 1.55 19.74 11.10
C ILE A 87 2.98 19.22 11.03
N GLN A 88 4.00 20.06 11.19
CA GLN A 88 5.41 19.62 11.08
C GLN A 88 6.01 19.05 12.38
N GLN A 89 5.37 19.28 13.53
CA GLN A 89 5.84 18.87 14.85
C GLN A 89 4.70 18.24 15.65
N THR A 90 5.04 17.50 16.71
CA THR A 90 4.05 16.91 17.61
C THR A 90 3.14 17.99 18.17
N VAL A 91 1.83 17.79 18.07
CA VAL A 91 0.82 18.67 18.68
C VAL A 91 0.21 17.93 19.85
N GLU A 92 0.41 18.48 21.04
CA GLU A 92 0.16 17.82 22.31
C GLU A 92 -1.22 18.17 22.87
N ASN A 93 -1.93 17.17 23.43
CA ASN A 93 -3.10 17.38 24.30
C ASN A 93 -4.20 18.30 23.76
N ILE A 94 -4.46 18.22 22.45
CA ILE A 94 -5.55 18.94 21.78
C ILE A 94 -6.89 18.55 22.44
N PRO A 95 -7.64 19.52 22.97
CA PRO A 95 -8.94 19.24 23.58
C PRO A 95 -10.02 18.96 22.52
N ILE A 96 -11.14 18.38 22.96
CA ILE A 96 -12.23 17.94 22.07
C ILE A 96 -12.96 19.09 21.34
N ASP A 97 -12.74 20.34 21.72
CA ASP A 97 -13.34 21.51 21.10
C ASP A 97 -12.58 22.04 19.88
N GLU A 98 -11.37 21.55 19.65
CA GLU A 98 -10.52 21.95 18.53
C GLU A 98 -10.74 21.07 17.30
N GLU A 99 -10.60 21.65 16.10
CA GLU A 99 -10.80 20.97 14.81
C GLU A 99 -9.90 19.73 14.61
N LEU A 100 -8.72 19.73 15.24
CA LEU A 100 -7.73 18.68 15.14
C LEU A 100 -7.98 17.46 16.04
N THR A 101 -9.03 17.48 16.86
CA THR A 101 -9.37 16.34 17.72
C THR A 101 -9.76 15.11 16.89
N ILE A 102 -9.38 13.91 17.34
CA ILE A 102 -9.86 12.65 16.74
C ILE A 102 -11.24 12.25 17.24
N PHE A 103 -11.72 12.87 18.33
CA PHE A 103 -12.99 12.51 18.94
C PHE A 103 -14.17 13.15 18.21
N PRO A 104 -15.35 12.52 18.20
CA PRO A 104 -16.52 13.10 17.54
C PRO A 104 -17.05 14.30 18.33
N PHE A 105 -17.28 15.42 17.64
CA PHE A 105 -17.79 16.65 18.27
C PHE A 105 -19.17 16.46 18.90
N GLU A 106 -19.98 15.56 18.35
CA GLU A 106 -21.27 15.16 18.89
C GLU A 106 -21.17 14.57 20.30
N LEU A 107 -20.01 13.99 20.67
CA LEU A 107 -19.76 13.42 22.00
C LEU A 107 -19.07 14.39 22.96
N LYS A 108 -18.91 15.67 22.60
CA LYS A 108 -18.19 16.68 23.41
C LYS A 108 -18.65 16.78 24.86
N LYS A 109 -19.95 16.60 25.14
CA LYS A 109 -20.49 16.64 26.51
C LYS A 109 -20.07 15.44 27.34
N GLU A 110 -19.98 14.26 26.72
CA GLU A 110 -19.64 13.00 27.37
C GLU A 110 -18.12 12.83 27.51
N LEU A 111 -17.37 13.41 26.56
CA LEU A 111 -15.91 13.29 26.43
C LEU A 111 -15.20 14.62 26.70
N ALA A 112 -15.71 15.43 27.63
CA ALA A 112 -15.17 16.76 27.94
C ALA A 112 -13.67 16.74 28.35
N ASN A 113 -13.19 15.61 28.88
CA ASN A 113 -11.78 15.39 29.26
C ASN A 113 -11.03 14.50 28.26
N ALA A 114 -11.42 14.52 26.99
CA ALA A 114 -10.70 13.83 25.92
C ALA A 114 -9.56 14.69 25.38
N TYR A 115 -8.41 14.05 25.17
CA TYR A 115 -7.18 14.66 24.69
C TYR A 115 -6.69 13.91 23.46
N THR A 116 -6.36 14.66 22.42
CA THR A 116 -5.76 14.17 21.17
C THR A 116 -4.29 14.60 21.12
N THR A 117 -3.40 13.71 20.70
CA THR A 117 -2.02 14.05 20.35
C THR A 117 -1.74 13.60 18.93
N LEU A 118 -1.14 14.48 18.13
CA LEU A 118 -0.81 14.23 16.73
C LEU A 118 0.70 14.16 16.58
N VAL A 119 1.22 13.03 16.11
CA VAL A 119 2.65 12.81 15.93
C VAL A 119 2.96 12.61 14.44
N PRO A 120 3.59 13.58 13.77
CA PRO A 120 4.04 13.46 12.38
C PRO A 120 5.01 12.29 12.17
N ILE A 121 4.80 11.50 11.11
CA ILE A 121 5.73 10.44 10.69
C ILE A 121 6.61 10.98 9.57
N PHE A 122 7.91 11.05 9.81
CA PHE A 122 8.90 11.40 8.80
C PHE A 122 9.82 10.22 8.48
N GLY A 123 10.29 10.17 7.24
CA GLY A 123 11.36 9.27 6.81
C GLY A 123 12.18 9.91 5.70
N ALA A 124 13.51 9.82 5.82
CA ALA A 124 14.45 10.43 4.86
C ALA A 124 14.12 11.88 4.49
N GLY A 125 13.70 12.69 5.49
CA GLY A 125 13.33 14.10 5.30
C GLY A 125 11.97 14.35 4.64
N THR A 126 11.19 13.30 4.34
CA THR A 126 9.86 13.41 3.73
C THR A 126 8.77 13.06 4.73
N ARG A 127 7.63 13.78 4.68
CA ARG A 127 6.44 13.44 5.46
C ARG A 127 5.75 12.21 4.86
N LEU A 128 5.59 11.17 5.67
CA LEU A 128 5.01 9.88 5.24
C LEU A 128 3.58 9.70 5.73
N GLY A 129 3.23 10.23 6.90
CA GLY A 129 1.94 9.99 7.52
C GLY A 129 1.81 10.65 8.89
N THR A 130 0.79 10.28 9.66
CA THR A 130 0.57 10.81 11.02
C THR A 130 0.09 9.71 11.95
N ILE A 131 0.63 9.64 13.17
CA ILE A 131 0.06 8.86 14.25
C ILE A 131 -0.89 9.77 15.02
N LEU A 132 -2.13 9.32 15.18
CA LEU A 132 -3.14 10.00 15.98
C LEU A 132 -3.36 9.20 17.27
N LEU A 133 -3.25 9.88 18.41
CA LEU A 133 -3.40 9.29 19.73
C LEU A 133 -4.56 9.96 20.45
N GLY A 134 -5.45 9.18 21.07
CA GLY A 134 -6.58 9.72 21.81
C GLY A 134 -6.79 9.01 23.15
N ARG A 135 -6.90 9.78 24.22
CA ARG A 135 -7.16 9.26 25.57
C ARG A 135 -8.16 10.15 26.31
N VAL A 136 -8.96 9.54 27.17
CA VAL A 136 -9.94 10.25 28.02
C VAL A 136 -9.41 10.31 29.45
N ASN A 137 -9.75 11.38 30.18
CA ASN A 137 -9.46 11.59 31.61
C ASN A 137 -7.98 11.74 32.00
N LYS A 138 -7.03 11.56 31.07
CA LYS A 138 -5.59 11.69 31.35
C LYS A 138 -4.86 12.35 30.19
N LYS A 139 -4.25 13.52 30.43
CA LYS A 139 -3.36 14.20 29.49
C LYS A 139 -2.12 13.37 29.20
N PHE A 140 -1.64 13.43 27.96
CA PHE A 140 -0.33 12.94 27.56
C PHE A 140 0.78 13.73 28.24
N ASN A 141 1.80 13.02 28.72
CA ASN A 141 2.95 13.61 29.39
C ASN A 141 4.22 13.41 28.54
N THR A 142 5.36 13.89 29.04
CA THR A 142 6.65 13.79 28.34
C THR A 142 7.06 12.35 28.04
N GLU A 143 6.78 11.38 28.91
CA GLU A 143 7.08 9.97 28.63
C GLU A 143 6.23 9.45 27.48
N ASP A 144 4.95 9.83 27.42
CA ASP A 144 4.06 9.50 26.32
C ASP A 144 4.54 10.13 24.99
N PHE A 145 5.01 11.38 25.01
CA PHE A 145 5.53 12.05 23.81
C PHE A 145 6.82 11.41 23.30
N ILE A 146 7.74 11.04 24.21
CA ILE A 146 8.95 10.29 23.84
C ILE A 146 8.57 8.98 23.15
N LEU A 147 7.60 8.24 23.69
CA LEU A 147 7.12 7.00 23.08
C LEU A 147 6.47 7.25 21.73
N GLY A 148 5.59 8.25 21.62
CA GLY A 148 4.91 8.61 20.38
C GLY A 148 5.87 8.98 19.26
N GLU A 149 6.85 9.86 19.52
CA GLU A 149 7.84 10.29 18.52
C GLU A 149 8.82 9.17 18.16
N TYR A 150 9.22 8.36 19.14
CA TYR A 150 10.03 7.19 18.90
C TYR A 150 9.29 6.18 18.01
N SER A 151 8.03 5.90 18.31
CA SER A 151 7.16 5.07 17.49
C SER A 151 6.95 5.65 16.09
N ALA A 152 6.78 6.96 15.94
CA ALA A 152 6.68 7.60 14.63
C ALA A 152 7.94 7.40 13.78
N THR A 153 9.12 7.47 14.39
CA THR A 153 10.39 7.16 13.72
C THR A 153 10.45 5.71 13.26
N VAL A 154 10.04 4.78 14.13
CA VAL A 154 9.99 3.34 13.87
C VAL A 154 9.03 3.02 12.72
N VAL A 155 7.81 3.54 12.76
CA VAL A 155 6.80 3.39 11.71
C VAL A 155 7.29 4.01 10.40
N GLY A 156 7.92 5.19 10.46
CA GLY A 156 8.48 5.86 9.28
C GLY A 156 9.56 5.03 8.58
N MET A 157 10.44 4.37 9.34
CA MET A 157 11.44 3.45 8.78
C MET A 157 10.79 2.25 8.09
N GLN A 158 9.71 1.71 8.65
CA GLN A 158 8.97 0.58 8.08
C GLN A 158 8.22 0.97 6.81
N MET A 159 7.65 2.18 6.77
CA MET A 159 7.08 2.76 5.54
C MET A 159 8.10 2.93 4.42
N LEU A 160 9.33 3.38 4.74
CA LEU A 160 10.40 3.47 3.75
C LEU A 160 10.84 2.08 3.26
N TYR A 161 10.94 1.11 4.15
CA TYR A 161 11.29 -0.26 3.81
C TYR A 161 10.27 -0.88 2.85
N GLN A 162 8.97 -0.81 3.18
CA GLN A 162 7.89 -1.30 2.32
C GLN A 162 7.93 -0.63 0.95
N LYS A 163 8.05 0.70 0.92
CA LYS A 163 8.14 1.45 -0.34
C LYS A 163 9.36 1.04 -1.19
N SER A 164 10.48 0.73 -0.55
CA SER A 164 11.68 0.24 -1.25
C SER A 164 11.43 -1.15 -1.85
N GLY A 165 10.77 -2.04 -1.12
CA GLY A 165 10.36 -3.37 -1.60
C GLY A 165 9.40 -3.28 -2.79
N ASP A 166 8.40 -2.41 -2.72
CA ASP A 166 7.45 -2.16 -3.82
C ASP A 166 8.16 -1.67 -5.09
N ILE A 167 9.10 -0.73 -4.94
CA ILE A 167 9.91 -0.24 -6.07
C ILE A 167 10.77 -1.35 -6.65
N GLU A 168 11.43 -2.15 -5.81
CA GLU A 168 12.26 -3.27 -6.27
C GLU A 168 11.43 -4.30 -7.05
N LYS A 169 10.26 -4.66 -6.53
CA LYS A 169 9.31 -5.55 -7.19
C LYS A 169 8.87 -4.98 -8.53
N GLN A 170 8.47 -3.71 -8.58
CA GLN A 170 8.05 -3.05 -9.82
C GLN A 170 9.18 -3.00 -10.85
N VAL A 171 10.42 -2.69 -10.43
CA VAL A 171 11.60 -2.69 -11.30
C VAL A 171 11.88 -4.09 -11.84
N ARG A 172 11.78 -5.12 -10.98
CA ARG A 172 11.96 -6.53 -11.36
C ARG A 172 10.91 -6.96 -12.38
N GLU A 173 9.63 -6.70 -12.12
CA GLU A 173 8.51 -6.98 -13.02
C GLU A 173 8.70 -6.28 -14.36
N THR A 174 9.03 -4.99 -14.36
CA THR A 174 9.30 -4.23 -15.58
C THR A 174 10.49 -4.80 -16.36
N SER A 175 11.56 -5.19 -15.66
CA SER A 175 12.77 -5.74 -16.28
C SER A 175 12.52 -7.10 -16.94
N MET A 176 11.74 -7.98 -16.31
CA MET A 176 11.35 -9.27 -16.90
C MET A 176 10.62 -9.08 -18.23
N VAL A 177 9.66 -8.14 -18.29
CA VAL A 177 8.94 -7.79 -19.52
C VAL A 177 9.90 -7.23 -20.57
N GLN A 178 10.76 -6.28 -20.20
CA GLN A 178 11.72 -5.69 -21.14
C GLN A 178 12.67 -6.72 -21.74
N MET A 179 13.16 -7.67 -20.93
CA MET A 179 14.02 -8.76 -21.40
C MET A 179 13.27 -9.68 -22.37
N ALA A 180 12.02 -10.04 -22.04
CA ALA A 180 11.19 -10.86 -22.90
C ALA A 180 10.90 -10.19 -24.24
N LEU A 181 10.54 -8.90 -24.24
CA LEU A 181 10.30 -8.11 -25.46
C LEU A 181 11.57 -7.98 -26.32
N LYS A 182 12.73 -7.71 -25.72
CA LYS A 182 14.03 -7.63 -26.44
C LYS A 182 14.46 -8.94 -27.07
N SER A 183 13.92 -10.08 -26.61
CA SER A 183 14.20 -11.38 -27.22
C SER A 183 13.39 -11.63 -28.50
N LEU A 184 12.36 -10.81 -28.76
CA LEU A 184 11.52 -10.90 -29.95
C LEU A 184 12.22 -10.23 -31.13
N SER A 185 12.15 -10.89 -32.29
CA SER A 185 12.43 -10.27 -33.58
C SER A 185 11.31 -9.29 -33.96
N PHE A 186 11.58 -8.41 -34.93
CA PHE A 186 10.59 -7.46 -35.44
C PHE A 186 9.25 -8.10 -35.80
N SER A 187 9.28 -9.22 -36.54
CA SER A 187 8.06 -9.96 -36.93
C SER A 187 7.35 -10.59 -35.74
N GLU A 188 8.09 -11.06 -34.73
CA GLU A 188 7.52 -11.60 -33.49
C GLU A 188 6.89 -10.48 -32.64
N LEU A 189 7.51 -9.31 -32.54
CA LEU A 189 6.96 -8.16 -31.83
C LEU A 189 5.66 -7.67 -32.49
N LYS A 190 5.65 -7.56 -33.83
CA LYS A 190 4.44 -7.25 -34.61
C LYS A 190 3.32 -8.27 -34.35
N ALA A 191 3.68 -9.55 -34.25
CA ALA A 191 2.74 -10.62 -33.95
C ALA A 191 2.11 -10.47 -32.56
N ILE A 192 2.94 -10.20 -31.54
CA ILE A 192 2.50 -10.02 -30.15
C ILE A 192 1.59 -8.81 -30.00
N LYS A 193 1.89 -7.67 -30.63
CA LYS A 193 1.01 -6.50 -30.62
C LYS A 193 -0.38 -6.83 -31.17
N ALA A 194 -0.44 -7.47 -32.34
CA ALA A 194 -1.70 -7.86 -32.95
C ALA A 194 -2.51 -8.89 -32.12
N ILE A 195 -1.82 -9.70 -31.31
CA ILE A 195 -2.45 -10.66 -30.37
C ILE A 195 -3.07 -9.90 -29.20
N PHE A 196 -2.33 -8.99 -28.57
CA PHE A 196 -2.79 -8.27 -27.39
C PHE A 196 -3.77 -7.13 -27.71
N GLU A 197 -3.77 -6.60 -28.94
CA GLU A 197 -4.84 -5.74 -29.44
C GLU A 197 -6.19 -6.46 -29.60
N GLU A 198 -6.17 -7.78 -29.82
CA GLU A 198 -7.39 -8.61 -29.94
C GLU A 198 -7.78 -9.26 -28.60
N LEU A 199 -6.90 -9.18 -27.60
CA LEU A 199 -7.17 -9.64 -26.26
C LEU A 199 -7.82 -8.49 -25.47
N ASP A 200 -9.16 -8.44 -25.47
CA ASP A 200 -9.94 -7.42 -24.75
C ASP A 200 -9.82 -7.49 -23.20
N ALA A 201 -9.00 -8.40 -22.66
CA ALA A 201 -8.88 -8.67 -21.23
C ALA A 201 -7.47 -9.18 -20.84
N GLU A 202 -7.23 -9.43 -19.55
CA GLU A 202 -5.96 -10.00 -19.05
C GLU A 202 -5.78 -11.48 -19.39
N GLU A 203 -6.85 -12.17 -19.78
CA GLU A 203 -6.83 -13.56 -20.24
C GLU A 203 -7.89 -13.83 -21.31
N GLY A 204 -7.65 -14.82 -22.16
CA GLY A 204 -8.57 -15.16 -23.24
C GLY A 204 -8.09 -16.31 -24.12
N ILE A 205 -8.96 -16.75 -25.01
CA ILE A 205 -8.66 -17.80 -26.00
C ILE A 205 -8.55 -17.15 -27.38
N LEU A 206 -7.39 -17.30 -28.03
CA LEU A 206 -7.13 -16.72 -29.34
C LEU A 206 -6.81 -17.80 -30.37
N THR A 207 -7.29 -17.58 -31.59
CA THR A 207 -7.01 -18.46 -32.73
C THR A 207 -5.81 -17.89 -33.50
N THR A 208 -4.60 -18.33 -33.17
CA THR A 208 -3.35 -17.79 -33.75
C THR A 208 -3.29 -17.86 -35.28
N SER A 209 -4.05 -18.75 -35.92
CA SER A 209 -4.14 -18.83 -37.38
C SER A 209 -4.85 -17.63 -38.02
N SER A 210 -5.94 -17.11 -37.45
CA SER A 210 -6.64 -15.96 -38.02
C SER A 210 -5.78 -14.70 -37.94
N ILE A 211 -5.03 -14.55 -36.84
CA ILE A 211 -4.12 -13.44 -36.62
C ILE A 211 -2.96 -13.49 -37.61
N ALA A 212 -2.36 -14.67 -37.81
CA ALA A 212 -1.29 -14.90 -38.79
C ALA A 212 -1.70 -14.47 -40.21
N ASP A 213 -2.88 -14.91 -40.65
CA ASP A 213 -3.41 -14.61 -41.98
C ASP A 213 -3.72 -13.10 -42.12
N ARG A 214 -4.24 -12.44 -41.07
CA ARG A 214 -4.56 -11.00 -41.06
C ARG A 214 -3.32 -10.12 -41.20
N ILE A 215 -2.24 -10.42 -40.48
CA ILE A 215 -1.03 -9.57 -40.45
C ILE A 215 0.07 -10.03 -41.41
N GLY A 216 -0.18 -11.10 -42.17
CA GLY A 216 0.68 -11.59 -43.23
C GLY A 216 1.97 -12.25 -42.74
N ILE A 217 1.91 -13.01 -41.63
CA ILE A 217 3.07 -13.73 -41.07
C ILE A 217 2.78 -15.21 -40.91
N THR A 218 3.82 -16.04 -40.77
CA THR A 218 3.62 -17.47 -40.55
C THR A 218 3.17 -17.76 -39.11
N ARG A 219 2.34 -18.79 -38.91
CA ARG A 219 1.91 -19.24 -37.57
C ARG A 219 3.08 -19.57 -36.65
N SER A 220 4.20 -20.05 -37.21
CA SER A 220 5.42 -20.35 -36.45
C SER A 220 6.02 -19.12 -35.77
N VAL A 221 5.89 -17.92 -36.36
CA VAL A 221 6.36 -16.66 -35.76
C VAL A 221 5.55 -16.35 -34.50
N ILE A 222 4.21 -16.49 -34.55
CA ILE A 222 3.34 -16.29 -33.39
C ILE A 222 3.69 -17.28 -32.27
N VAL A 223 3.80 -18.56 -32.59
CA VAL A 223 4.08 -19.61 -31.59
C VAL A 223 5.45 -19.38 -30.92
N ASN A 224 6.46 -18.99 -31.69
CA ASN A 224 7.77 -18.67 -31.14
C ASN A 224 7.74 -17.41 -30.25
N ALA A 225 7.01 -16.37 -30.66
CA ALA A 225 6.87 -15.16 -29.87
C ALA A 225 6.19 -15.44 -28.52
N LEU A 226 5.08 -16.20 -28.53
CA LEU A 226 4.38 -16.62 -27.30
C LEU A 226 5.29 -17.46 -26.40
N ARG A 227 6.04 -18.41 -26.96
CA ARG A 227 7.01 -19.23 -26.20
C ARG A 227 8.09 -18.38 -25.54
N LYS A 228 8.59 -17.33 -26.20
CA LYS A 228 9.60 -16.41 -25.65
C LYS A 228 9.05 -15.60 -24.48
N LEU A 229 7.82 -15.08 -24.60
CA LEU A 229 7.15 -14.37 -23.50
C LEU A 229 6.86 -15.29 -22.31
N GLU A 230 6.41 -16.52 -22.58
CA GLU A 230 6.18 -17.54 -21.56
C GLU A 230 7.48 -17.93 -20.83
N SER A 231 8.57 -18.10 -21.58
CA SER A 231 9.90 -18.38 -21.01
C SER A 231 10.42 -17.24 -20.13
N GLY A 232 9.99 -15.99 -20.41
CA GLY A 232 10.28 -14.83 -19.58
C GLY A 232 9.38 -14.68 -18.36
N GLY A 233 8.41 -15.58 -18.16
CA GLY A 233 7.44 -15.52 -17.05
C GLY A 233 6.43 -14.37 -17.18
N VAL A 234 6.26 -13.83 -18.39
CA VAL A 234 5.41 -12.66 -18.66
C VAL A 234 3.97 -13.05 -19.00
N ILE A 235 3.80 -14.25 -19.55
CA ILE A 235 2.50 -14.85 -19.87
C ILE A 235 2.51 -16.34 -19.54
N GLU A 236 1.32 -16.91 -19.42
CA GLU A 236 1.08 -18.35 -19.45
C GLU A 236 0.29 -18.73 -20.69
N THR A 237 0.67 -19.83 -21.34
CA THR A 237 -0.05 -20.34 -22.50
C THR A 237 -0.53 -21.76 -22.28
N ARG A 238 -1.72 -22.07 -22.83
CA ARG A 238 -2.24 -23.44 -22.86
C ARG A 238 -2.89 -23.71 -24.21
N SER A 239 -2.35 -24.69 -24.94
CA SER A 239 -2.94 -25.14 -26.20
C SER A 239 -4.28 -25.82 -25.96
N LEU A 240 -5.33 -25.40 -26.68
CA LEU A 240 -6.65 -26.02 -26.70
C LEU A 240 -6.92 -26.74 -28.04
N GLY A 241 -5.86 -27.04 -28.80
CA GLY A 241 -5.94 -27.67 -30.11
C GLY A 241 -6.68 -26.78 -31.11
N MET A 242 -7.73 -27.31 -31.76
CA MET A 242 -8.49 -26.58 -32.77
C MET A 242 -9.28 -25.38 -32.24
N LYS A 243 -9.50 -25.31 -30.92
CA LYS A 243 -10.20 -24.18 -30.28
C LYS A 243 -9.33 -22.94 -30.09
N GLY A 244 -8.01 -23.05 -30.36
CA GLY A 244 -7.05 -21.97 -30.20
C GLY A 244 -6.09 -22.19 -29.04
N THR A 245 -5.49 -21.10 -28.57
CA THR A 245 -4.55 -21.08 -27.45
C THR A 245 -5.10 -20.15 -26.38
N PHE A 246 -5.23 -20.66 -25.15
CA PHE A 246 -5.51 -19.82 -23.99
C PHE A 246 -4.23 -19.08 -23.61
N ILE A 247 -4.34 -17.78 -23.40
CA ILE A 247 -3.25 -16.89 -23.00
C ILE A 247 -3.72 -16.14 -21.76
N LYS A 248 -2.86 -16.07 -20.76
CA LYS A 248 -3.04 -15.27 -19.55
C LYS A 248 -1.82 -14.40 -19.32
N ILE A 249 -2.03 -13.10 -19.11
CA ILE A 249 -0.98 -12.17 -18.74
C ILE A 249 -0.66 -12.38 -17.25
N THR A 250 0.57 -12.74 -16.93
CA THR A 250 1.03 -12.85 -15.53
C THR A 250 1.64 -11.56 -15.02
N ASN A 251 2.13 -10.70 -15.92
CA ASN A 251 2.74 -9.43 -15.60
C ASN A 251 2.05 -8.28 -16.36
N GLN A 252 1.29 -7.47 -15.62
CA GLN A 252 0.51 -6.35 -16.17
C GLN A 252 1.37 -5.24 -16.81
N GLN A 253 2.68 -5.17 -16.50
CA GLN A 253 3.59 -4.22 -17.16
C GLN A 253 3.76 -4.51 -18.65
N LEU A 254 3.37 -5.70 -19.13
CA LEU A 254 3.40 -6.07 -20.54
C LEU A 254 2.63 -5.08 -21.43
N ILE A 255 1.37 -4.79 -21.07
CA ILE A 255 0.48 -3.93 -21.88
C ILE A 255 1.09 -2.52 -21.98
N ASN A 256 1.48 -1.96 -20.83
CA ASN A 256 2.08 -0.62 -20.74
C ASN A 256 3.37 -0.47 -21.56
N LEU A 257 4.18 -1.52 -21.67
CA LEU A 257 5.44 -1.50 -22.42
C LEU A 257 5.25 -1.80 -23.90
N LEU A 258 4.30 -2.67 -24.26
CA LEU A 258 3.96 -2.95 -25.65
C LEU A 258 3.46 -1.71 -26.40
N ASP A 259 2.71 -0.84 -25.73
CA ASP A 259 2.22 0.41 -26.32
C ASP A 259 3.35 1.42 -26.59
N LYS A 260 4.41 1.39 -25.77
CA LYS A 260 5.56 2.30 -25.88
C LYS A 260 6.58 1.88 -26.93
N GLU A 261 6.69 0.60 -27.23
CA GLU A 261 7.56 0.07 -28.28
C GLU A 261 7.00 0.44 -29.66
N THR A 262 7.40 1.57 -30.25
CA THR A 262 7.02 1.92 -31.63
C THR A 262 7.61 0.92 -32.62
N VAL A 263 6.73 0.25 -33.39
CA VAL A 263 7.12 -0.51 -34.58
C VAL A 263 7.46 0.51 -35.66
N VAL A 264 8.74 0.86 -35.80
CA VAL A 264 9.25 1.63 -36.94
C VAL A 264 9.74 0.68 -38.00
#